data_AF-A0A812PEX0-F1
#
_entry.id   AF-A0A812PEX0-F1
#
_cell.length_a   1.000
_cell.length_b   1.000
_cell.length_c   1.000
_cell.angle_alpha   90.00
_cell.angle_beta   90.00
_cell.angle_gamma   90.00
#
_symmetry.space_group_name_H-M   'P 1'
#
loop_
_entity.id
_entity.type
_entity.pdbx_description
1 polymer ?
#
loop_
_entity_poly.entity_id
_entity_poly.type
_entity_poly.pdbx_seq_one_letter_code
_entity_poly.pdbx_strand_id
1 'polypeptide(L)'
;APSQLIVGGYSQGAASALQSVLEYPERLAGCIALSGWVLPRAHDALRVGAVNCGARYYLYHGRRDVQVSLNCSKHARQLLSEAGAQVDFVAGSAGHAP
;
A
#
# COMPACT_ATOMS: atom_id res chain seq x y z
N ALA A 1 -14.44 -6.32 -14.44
CA ALA A 1 -13.62 -7.50 -14.05
C ALA A 1 -12.64 -7.11 -12.94
N PRO A 2 -12.07 -8.05 -12.17
CA PRO A 2 -11.07 -7.74 -11.13
C PRO A 2 -9.94 -6.81 -11.60
N SER A 3 -9.51 -6.95 -12.85
CA SER A 3 -8.49 -6.11 -13.51
C SER A 3 -8.86 -4.62 -13.67
N GLN A 4 -10.08 -4.21 -13.31
CA GLN A 4 -10.55 -2.81 -13.32
C GLN A 4 -10.81 -2.27 -11.90
N LEU A 5 -10.60 -3.09 -10.86
CA LEU A 5 -10.85 -2.71 -9.48
C LEU A 5 -9.59 -2.14 -8.83
N ILE A 6 -9.76 -0.98 -8.21
CA ILE A 6 -8.78 -0.37 -7.31
C ILE A 6 -9.33 -0.50 -5.89
N VAL A 7 -8.52 -1.03 -4.99
CA VAL A 7 -8.86 -1.08 -3.55
C VAL A 7 -8.11 0.03 -2.85
N GLY A 8 -8.83 0.83 -2.07
CA GLY A 8 -8.29 2.00 -1.40
C GLY A 8 -8.59 2.00 0.09
N GLY A 9 -7.73 2.66 0.86
CA GLY A 9 -8.00 2.89 2.28
C GLY A 9 -7.15 3.99 2.89
N TYR A 10 -7.61 4.45 4.06
CA TYR A 10 -6.94 5.43 4.90
C TYR A 10 -6.57 4.82 6.26
N SER A 11 -5.37 5.11 6.78
CA SER A 11 -4.89 4.65 8.09
C SER A 11 -4.98 3.12 8.21
N GLN A 12 -5.75 2.59 9.17
CA GLN A 12 -6.00 1.15 9.28
C GLN A 12 -6.64 0.56 8.01
N GLY A 13 -7.51 1.32 7.34
CA GLY A 13 -8.07 0.91 6.06
C GLY A 13 -7.00 0.78 4.97
N ALA A 14 -5.94 1.60 4.99
CA ALA A 14 -4.82 1.49 4.06
C ALA A 14 -4.01 0.21 4.31
N ALA A 15 -3.78 -0.13 5.57
CA ALA A 15 -3.10 -1.37 5.96
C ALA A 15 -3.90 -2.61 5.53
N SER A 16 -5.21 -2.59 5.75
CA SER A 16 -6.13 -3.63 5.28
C SER A 16 -6.18 -3.72 3.76
N ALA A 17 -6.25 -2.59 3.04
CA ALA A 17 -6.26 -2.56 1.58
C ALA A 17 -5.00 -3.19 0.98
N LEU A 18 -3.81 -2.85 1.51
CA LEU A 18 -2.55 -3.44 1.07
C LEU A 18 -2.56 -4.97 1.26
N GLN A 19 -2.96 -5.45 2.44
CA GLN A 19 -3.04 -6.89 2.69
C GLN A 19 -4.06 -7.57 1.77
N SER A 20 -5.27 -7.02 1.66
CA SER A 20 -6.32 -7.60 0.80
C SER A 20 -5.89 -7.69 -0.66
N VAL A 21 -5.27 -6.64 -1.21
CA VAL A 21 -4.78 -6.66 -2.60
C VAL A 21 -3.69 -7.71 -2.79
N LEU A 22 -2.73 -7.79 -1.87
CA LEU A 22 -1.60 -8.71 -1.99
C LEU A 22 -2.01 -10.18 -1.78
N GLU A 23 -3.07 -10.44 -1.02
CA GLU A 23 -3.59 -11.79 -0.82
C GLU A 23 -4.68 -12.19 -1.83
N TYR A 24 -5.16 -11.25 -2.65
CA TYR A 24 -6.21 -11.54 -3.62
C TYR A 24 -5.69 -12.41 -4.77
N PRO A 25 -6.37 -13.51 -5.14
CA PRO A 25 -5.85 -14.50 -6.07
C PRO A 25 -5.90 -14.06 -7.55
N GLU A 26 -6.66 -13.01 -7.86
CA GLU A 26 -6.80 -12.49 -9.22
C GLU A 26 -6.13 -11.13 -9.37
N ARG A 27 -5.75 -10.79 -10.60
CA ARG A 27 -5.08 -9.51 -10.90
C ARG A 27 -6.06 -8.34 -10.72
N LEU A 28 -5.72 -7.43 -9.82
CA LEU A 28 -6.41 -6.16 -9.60
C LEU A 28 -5.76 -5.03 -10.40
N ALA A 29 -6.48 -3.92 -10.58
CA ALA A 29 -5.93 -2.74 -11.25
C ALA A 29 -4.85 -2.04 -10.40
N GLY A 30 -5.02 -2.05 -9.07
CA GLY A 30 -4.04 -1.48 -8.15
C GLY A 30 -4.58 -1.22 -6.74
N CYS A 31 -3.78 -0.50 -5.95
CA CYS A 31 -4.10 -0.14 -4.58
C CYS A 31 -3.81 1.34 -4.30
N ILE A 32 -4.66 1.99 -3.50
CA ILE A 32 -4.44 3.33 -2.96
C ILE A 32 -4.33 3.23 -1.44
N ALA A 33 -3.16 3.52 -0.88
CA ALA A 33 -2.94 3.51 0.57
C ALA A 33 -2.55 4.90 1.07
N LEU A 34 -3.41 5.47 1.91
CA LEU A 34 -3.26 6.81 2.47
C LEU A 34 -2.95 6.70 3.97
N SER A 35 -1.83 7.28 4.40
CA SER A 35 -1.40 7.31 5.81
C SER A 35 -1.33 5.91 6.46
N GLY A 36 -0.90 4.90 5.69
CA GLY A 36 -0.94 3.48 6.07
C GLY A 36 0.40 2.87 6.47
N TRP A 37 0.36 1.56 6.75
CA TRP A 37 1.50 0.70 7.04
C TRP A 37 1.29 -0.69 6.44
N VAL A 38 2.35 -1.50 6.40
CA VAL A 38 2.29 -2.90 5.92
C VAL A 38 2.08 -3.83 7.10
N LEU A 39 1.11 -4.76 6.96
CA LEU A 39 0.88 -5.83 7.92
C LEU A 39 1.80 -7.04 7.64
N PRO A 40 2.13 -7.88 8.65
CA PRO A 40 3.00 -9.05 8.45
C PRO A 40 2.56 -9.95 7.30
N ARG A 41 1.26 -10.22 7.17
CA ARG A 41 0.72 -11.04 6.07
C ARG A 41 0.93 -10.42 4.69
N ALA A 42 0.82 -9.10 4.58
CA ALA A 42 1.11 -8.38 3.34
C ALA A 42 2.60 -8.46 2.98
N HIS A 43 3.48 -8.36 3.98
CA HIS A 43 4.92 -8.55 3.80
C HIS A 43 5.25 -9.99 3.35
N ASP A 44 4.60 -11.01 3.92
CA ASP A 44 4.80 -12.40 3.51
C ASP A 44 4.32 -12.65 2.09
N ALA A 45 3.16 -12.10 1.71
CA ALA A 45 2.64 -12.16 0.34
C ALA A 45 3.61 -11.58 -0.70
N LEU A 46 4.31 -10.49 -0.36
CA LEU A 46 5.35 -9.89 -1.20
C LEU A 46 6.55 -10.84 -1.37
N ARG A 47 6.99 -11.50 -0.29
CA ARG A 47 8.14 -12.43 -0.30
C ARG A 47 7.88 -13.68 -1.14
N VAL A 48 6.65 -14.19 -1.15
CA VAL A 48 6.28 -15.38 -1.93
C VAL A 48 5.86 -15.06 -3.36
N GLY A 49 5.86 -13.77 -3.76
CA GLY A 49 5.57 -13.35 -5.13
C GLY A 49 4.09 -13.49 -5.51
N ALA A 50 3.17 -13.06 -4.64
CA ALA A 50 1.74 -13.07 -4.94
C ALA A 50 1.37 -12.34 -6.25
N VAL A 51 0.22 -12.71 -6.84
CA VAL A 51 -0.25 -12.25 -8.18
C VAL A 51 -0.25 -10.73 -8.34
N ASN A 52 -0.53 -10.00 -7.26
CA ASN A 52 -0.62 -8.55 -7.26
C ASN A 52 0.68 -7.82 -6.86
N CYS A 53 1.79 -8.52 -6.56
CA CYS A 53 3.07 -7.88 -6.22
C CYS A 53 3.54 -6.88 -7.28
N GLY A 54 3.33 -7.19 -8.57
CA GLY A 54 3.65 -6.30 -9.69
C GLY A 54 2.51 -5.36 -10.11
N ALA A 55 1.49 -5.15 -9.29
CA ALA A 55 0.40 -4.21 -9.60
C ALA A 55 0.84 -2.74 -9.43
N ARG A 56 -0.07 -1.80 -9.70
CA ARG A 56 0.17 -0.36 -9.47
C ARG A 56 -0.26 0.02 -8.06
N TYR A 57 0.57 0.79 -7.37
CA TYR A 57 0.30 1.25 -6.01
C TYR A 57 0.49 2.75 -5.93
N TYR A 58 -0.49 3.43 -5.34
CA TYR A 58 -0.36 4.83 -4.95
C TYR A 58 -0.30 4.92 -3.43
N LEU A 59 0.75 5.57 -2.94
CA LEU A 59 1.00 5.77 -1.52
C LEU A 59 1.04 7.27 -1.24
N TYR A 60 0.20 7.73 -0.33
CA TYR A 60 0.30 9.09 0.22
C TYR A 60 0.57 9.01 1.72
N HIS A 61 1.39 9.92 2.23
CA HIS A 61 1.58 10.08 3.67
C HIS A 61 1.85 11.54 4.04
N GLY A 62 1.28 11.97 5.17
CA GLY A 62 1.53 13.29 5.73
C GLY A 62 2.88 13.38 6.43
N ARG A 63 3.71 14.40 6.11
CA ARG A 63 4.98 14.65 6.81
C ARG A 63 4.79 15.07 8.27
N ARG A 64 3.60 15.56 8.63
CA ARG A 64 3.25 15.97 10.00
C ARG A 64 2.38 14.92 10.71
N ASP A 65 2.30 13.71 10.16
CA ASP A 65 1.57 12.62 10.78
C ASP A 65 2.30 12.16 12.05
N VAL A 66 1.63 12.36 13.18
CA VAL A 66 2.12 11.97 14.52
C VAL A 66 1.49 10.67 15.02
N GLN A 67 0.51 10.12 14.29
CA GLN A 67 -0.16 8.86 14.66
C GLN A 67 0.47 7.67 13.94
N VAL A 68 0.72 7.81 12.64
CA VAL A 68 1.43 6.81 11.83
C VAL A 68 2.68 7.46 11.26
N SER A 69 3.84 6.93 11.63
CA SER A 69 5.12 7.47 11.14
C SER A 69 5.19 7.44 9.62
N LEU A 70 5.66 8.53 9.00
CA LEU A 70 6.01 8.57 7.58
C LEU A 70 6.93 7.41 7.16
N ASN A 71 7.74 6.89 8.08
CA ASN A 71 8.61 5.75 7.81
C ASN A 71 7.82 4.46 7.51
N CYS A 72 6.59 4.31 8.01
CA CYS A 72 5.73 3.18 7.67
C CYS A 72 5.40 3.14 6.17
N SER A 73 5.03 4.28 5.58
CA SER A 73 4.72 4.35 4.15
C SER A 73 5.99 4.35 3.28
N LYS A 74 7.12 4.88 3.77
CA LYS A 74 8.43 4.70 3.11
C LYS A 74 8.84 3.22 3.07
N HIS A 75 8.60 2.47 4.15
CA HIS A 75 8.85 1.04 4.22
C HIS A 75 7.92 0.27 3.27
N ALA A 76 6.63 0.64 3.22
CA ALA A 76 5.69 0.08 2.24
C ALA A 76 6.18 0.28 0.81
N ARG A 77 6.60 1.50 0.46
CA ARG A 77 7.18 1.82 -0.86
C ARG A 77 8.39 0.94 -1.17
N GLN A 78 9.29 0.76 -0.21
CA GLN A 78 10.48 -0.07 -0.38
C GLN A 78 10.10 -1.52 -0.70
N LEU A 79 9.29 -2.16 0.15
CA LEU A 79 8.88 -3.55 -0.01
C LEU A 79 8.16 -3.79 -1.34
N LEU A 80 7.25 -2.88 -1.72
CA LEU A 80 6.52 -2.94 -2.99
C LEU A 80 7.47 -2.80 -4.18
N SER A 81 8.41 -1.86 -4.12
CA SER A 81 9.40 -1.66 -5.20
C SER A 81 10.33 -2.86 -5.34
N GLU A 82 10.79 -3.44 -4.23
CA GLU A 82 11.60 -4.67 -4.21
C GLU A 82 10.84 -5.87 -4.80
N ALA A 83 9.53 -5.92 -4.64
CA ALA A 83 8.65 -6.93 -5.24
C ALA A 83 8.28 -6.64 -6.71
N GLY A 84 8.84 -5.60 -7.33
CA GLY A 84 8.61 -5.24 -8.73
C GLY A 84 7.34 -4.44 -9.00
N ALA A 85 6.70 -3.87 -7.97
CA ALA A 85 5.53 -3.03 -8.14
C ALA A 85 5.87 -1.67 -8.79
N GLN A 86 4.93 -1.11 -9.54
CA GLN A 86 4.98 0.31 -9.90
C GLN A 86 4.38 1.12 -8.75
N VAL A 87 5.20 1.93 -8.06
CA VAL A 87 4.77 2.69 -6.89
C VAL A 87 4.86 4.19 -7.13
N ASP A 88 3.72 4.88 -7.10
CA ASP A 88 3.65 6.33 -7.01
C ASP A 88 3.59 6.73 -5.53
N PHE A 89 4.61 7.42 -5.03
CA PHE A 89 4.71 7.80 -3.61
C PHE A 89 4.75 9.31 -3.43
N VAL A 90 3.85 9.83 -2.58
CA VAL A 90 3.74 11.26 -2.26
C VAL A 90 3.82 11.47 -0.74
N ALA A 91 4.82 12.27 -0.33
CA ALA A 91 4.90 12.78 1.04
C ALA A 91 4.42 14.24 1.07
N GLY A 92 3.20 14.47 1.55
CA GLY A 92 2.57 15.80 1.60
C GLY A 92 2.79 16.53 2.93
N SER A 93 2.29 17.76 3.05
CA SER A 93 2.35 18.50 4.31
C SER A 93 1.26 18.09 5.32
N ALA A 94 0.31 17.22 4.98
CA ALA A 94 -0.77 16.84 5.89
C ALA A 94 -0.28 16.21 7.22
N GLY A 95 -1.14 16.24 8.24
CA GLY A 95 -1.02 15.42 9.44
C GLY A 95 -1.74 14.08 9.26
N HIS A 96 -2.29 13.51 10.35
CA HIS A 96 -3.22 12.37 10.28
C HIS A 96 -4.67 12.88 10.16
N ALA A 97 -5.07 13.30 8.97
CA ALA A 97 -6.43 13.76 8.69
C ALA A 97 -7.05 12.90 7.57
N PRO A 98 -8.35 12.56 7.67
CA PRO A 98 -9.08 11.92 6.58
C PRO A 98 -9.23 12.83 5.36
#